data_AF-A0A7J9HWX4-F1
#
_entry.id   AF-A0A7J9HWX4-F1
#
_cell.length_a   1.000
_cell.length_b   1.000
_cell.length_c   1.000
_cell.angle_alpha   90.00
_cell.angle_beta   90.00
_cell.angle_gamma   90.00
#
_symmetry.space_group_name_H-M   'P 1'
#
loop_
_entity.id
_entity.type
_entity.pdbx_description
1 polymer ?
#
loop_
_entity_poly.entity_id
_entity_poly.type
_entity_poly.pdbx_seq_one_letter_code
_entity_poly.pdbx_strand_id
1 'polypeptide(L)'
;MRLKEGDKMASMDIIPAPRHTDLDKAAEDSISYDKGGSGPWLLFVSENGYGKRVPLSSFKKSPLNRVGLIGYKFSSEDRLAAVFVVGFSLTEDGESDEQVVLVSQSGTVNRIKVRDISIQSRYARGVILMRLEHAGKIQSASLISASAEEAAELLPGMQSEEATTNAGTAEGISMSS
;
A
#
# COMPACT_ATOMS: atom_id res chain seq x y z
N MET A 1 18.38 -13.81 4.74
CA MET A 1 17.95 -13.09 5.96
C MET A 1 17.83 -14.10 7.08
N ARG A 2 18.34 -13.82 8.29
CA ARG A 2 18.18 -14.72 9.44
C ARG A 2 17.18 -14.10 10.40
N LEU A 3 15.95 -14.58 10.33
CA LEU A 3 14.88 -14.19 11.25
C LEU A 3 15.07 -14.93 12.58
N LYS A 4 14.88 -14.23 13.69
CA LYS A 4 14.83 -14.84 15.03
C LYS A 4 13.44 -15.44 15.26
N GLU A 5 13.33 -16.28 16.28
CA GLU A 5 12.04 -16.77 16.74
C GLU A 5 11.13 -15.60 17.11
N GLY A 6 9.92 -15.58 16.55
CA GLY A 6 8.94 -14.50 16.73
C GLY A 6 9.03 -13.34 15.73
N ASP A 7 10.08 -13.26 14.90
CA ASP A 7 10.15 -12.26 13.83
C ASP A 7 9.09 -12.55 12.75
N LYS A 8 8.49 -11.48 12.21
CA LYS A 8 7.49 -11.54 11.14
C LYS A 8 7.91 -10.62 9.99
N MET A 9 7.62 -11.04 8.76
CA MET A 9 7.73 -10.19 7.58
C MET A 9 6.45 -9.36 7.45
N ALA A 10 6.59 -8.04 7.34
CA ALA A 10 5.45 -7.13 7.17
C ALA A 10 5.17 -6.82 5.70
N SER A 11 6.22 -6.67 4.88
CA SER A 11 6.10 -6.44 3.44
C SER A 11 7.34 -6.96 2.71
N MET A 12 7.19 -7.20 1.41
CA MET A 12 8.29 -7.50 0.50
C MET A 12 7.97 -6.88 -0.87
N ASP A 13 8.85 -6.01 -1.33
CA ASP A 13 8.69 -5.28 -2.59
C ASP A 13 9.95 -5.44 -3.45
N ILE A 14 9.78 -5.40 -4.77
CA ILE A 14 10.88 -5.42 -5.75
C ILE A 14 11.03 -4.02 -6.32
N ILE A 15 12.21 -3.43 -6.15
CA ILE A 15 12.53 -2.10 -6.68
C ILE A 15 13.49 -2.27 -7.86
N PRO A 16 13.03 -2.12 -9.12
CA PRO A 16 13.83 -2.38 -10.31
C PRO A 16 15.08 -1.52 -10.39
N ALA A 17 16.19 -2.11 -10.85
CA ALA A 17 17.51 -1.48 -10.96
C ALA A 17 17.54 -0.11 -11.68
N PRO A 18 16.78 0.14 -12.77
CA PRO A 18 16.76 1.46 -13.42
C PRO A 18 16.37 2.59 -12.46
N ARG A 19 15.54 2.29 -11.45
CA ARG A 19 15.09 3.23 -10.43
C ARG A 19 16.13 3.47 -9.32
N HIS A 20 17.28 2.76 -9.34
CA HIS A 20 18.35 2.94 -8.34
C HIS A 20 19.20 4.18 -8.62
N THR A 21 19.39 4.52 -9.90
CA THR A 21 20.14 5.72 -10.30
C THR A 21 19.45 7.00 -9.83
N ASP A 22 18.12 7.00 -9.78
CA ASP A 22 17.33 8.12 -9.27
C ASP A 22 17.40 8.20 -7.73
N LEU A 23 17.54 7.07 -7.04
CA LEU A 23 17.73 7.02 -5.58
C LEU A 23 19.07 7.57 -5.12
N ASP A 24 20.13 7.26 -5.86
CA ASP A 24 21.48 7.72 -5.54
C ASP A 24 21.61 9.23 -5.81
N LYS A 25 20.96 9.76 -6.87
CA LYS A 25 20.86 11.21 -7.13
C LYS A 25 19.97 11.95 -6.13
N ALA A 26 18.80 11.41 -5.80
CA ALA A 26 17.91 12.00 -4.79
C ALA A 26 18.57 12.03 -3.40
N ALA A 27 19.51 11.13 -3.11
CA ALA A 27 20.29 11.14 -1.87
C ALA A 27 21.30 12.32 -1.79
N GLU A 28 21.80 12.82 -2.92
CA GLU A 28 22.72 13.97 -2.99
C GLU A 28 21.97 15.30 -2.81
N ASP A 29 20.74 15.40 -3.30
CA ASP A 29 19.91 16.61 -3.18
C ASP A 29 19.13 16.72 -1.85
N SER A 30 18.99 15.63 -1.08
CA SER A 30 18.06 15.54 0.07
C SER A 30 18.65 15.84 1.46
N ILE A 31 19.69 16.68 1.55
CA ILE A 31 20.19 17.17 2.85
C ILE A 31 19.18 18.13 3.53
N SER A 32 18.08 18.49 2.85
CA SER A 32 16.93 19.16 3.45
C SER A 32 15.74 18.20 3.59
N TYR A 33 15.14 18.12 4.79
CA TYR A 33 13.83 17.51 5.00
C TYR A 33 12.72 18.44 4.45
N ASP A 34 12.92 19.01 3.28
CA ASP A 34 11.95 19.89 2.66
C ASP A 34 10.74 19.08 2.20
N LYS A 35 9.55 19.67 2.35
CA LYS A 35 8.25 19.08 2.05
C LYS A 35 8.08 18.70 0.57
N GLY A 36 8.99 19.13 -0.31
CA GLY A 36 8.94 18.96 -1.76
C GLY A 36 9.95 17.97 -2.34
N GLY A 37 10.54 17.07 -1.55
CA GLY A 37 11.42 16.04 -2.11
C GLY A 37 10.71 15.20 -3.18
N SER A 38 11.40 14.88 -4.28
CA SER A 38 10.93 13.86 -5.23
C SER A 38 11.13 12.48 -4.59
N GLY A 39 10.16 11.58 -4.77
CA GLY A 39 10.19 10.24 -4.19
C GLY A 39 11.33 9.37 -4.70
N PRO A 40 11.38 8.09 -4.32
CA PRO A 40 10.38 7.34 -3.56
C PRO A 40 10.67 7.26 -2.05
N TRP A 41 9.64 6.87 -1.30
CA TRP A 41 9.68 6.72 0.16
C TRP A 41 9.18 5.34 0.59
N LEU A 42 9.56 4.96 1.81
CA LEU A 42 8.84 3.95 2.57
C LEU A 42 7.79 4.63 3.44
N LEU A 43 6.53 4.29 3.22
CA LEU A 43 5.42 4.65 4.10
C LEU A 43 5.30 3.58 5.18
N PHE A 44 5.54 3.96 6.43
CA PHE A 44 5.29 3.12 7.59
C PHE A 44 3.95 3.46 8.22
N VAL A 45 3.17 2.44 8.57
CA VAL A 45 1.92 2.56 9.33
C VAL A 45 2.02 1.68 10.57
N SER A 46 1.75 2.25 11.74
CA SER A 46 1.72 1.51 13.01
C SER A 46 0.31 1.07 13.37
N GLU A 47 0.20 0.03 14.20
CA GLU A 47 -1.09 -0.46 14.68
C GLU A 47 -1.84 0.58 15.51
N ASN A 48 -1.14 1.51 16.19
CA ASN A 48 -1.74 2.60 16.93
C ASN A 48 -2.19 3.80 16.08
N GLY A 49 -2.20 3.66 14.74
CA GLY A 49 -2.68 4.70 13.84
C GLY A 49 -1.68 5.83 13.57
N TYR A 50 -0.39 5.62 13.83
CA TYR A 50 0.67 6.55 13.44
C TYR A 50 1.27 6.17 12.10
N GLY A 51 1.83 7.14 11.40
CA GLY A 51 2.59 6.85 10.19
C GLY A 51 3.50 7.97 9.75
N LYS A 52 4.40 7.61 8.84
CA LYS A 52 5.41 8.52 8.29
C LYS A 52 5.94 8.00 6.96
N ARG A 53 6.35 8.93 6.11
CA ARG A 53 7.21 8.63 4.96
C ARG A 53 8.66 8.76 5.37
N VAL A 54 9.49 7.81 4.97
CA VAL A 54 10.94 7.87 5.15
C VAL A 54 11.60 7.77 3.78
N PRO A 55 12.51 8.67 3.40
CA PRO A 55 13.18 8.58 2.10
C PRO A 55 13.84 7.22 1.94
N LEU A 56 13.66 6.59 0.77
CA LEU A 56 14.24 5.27 0.55
C LEU A 56 15.78 5.32 0.59
N SER A 57 16.37 6.46 0.20
CA SER A 57 17.81 6.78 0.35
C SER A 57 18.33 6.67 1.80
N SER A 58 17.45 6.76 2.81
CA SER A 58 17.81 6.54 4.22
C SER A 58 18.18 5.09 4.54
N PHE A 59 17.92 4.16 3.62
CA PHE A 59 18.18 2.73 3.74
C PHE A 59 19.27 2.31 2.75
N LYS A 60 20.52 2.47 3.16
CA LYS A 60 21.67 2.06 2.32
C LYS A 60 21.60 0.58 1.97
N LYS A 61 21.97 0.25 0.73
CA LYS A 61 22.13 -1.14 0.28
C LYS A 61 23.07 -1.86 1.25
N SER A 62 22.58 -2.94 1.83
CA SER A 62 23.36 -3.81 2.71
C SER A 62 23.75 -5.06 1.94
N PRO A 63 24.97 -5.58 2.14
CA PRO A 63 25.31 -6.94 1.71
C PRO A 63 24.30 -7.94 2.26
N LEU A 64 24.12 -9.04 1.51
CA LEU A 64 23.34 -10.19 1.93
C LEU A 64 23.85 -10.70 3.30
N ASN A 65 22.96 -11.34 4.07
CA ASN A 65 23.28 -12.01 5.34
C ASN A 65 23.75 -11.10 6.50
N ARG A 66 23.52 -9.78 6.43
CA ARG A 66 23.70 -8.84 7.56
C ARG A 66 22.43 -8.70 8.39
N VAL A 67 22.59 -8.22 9.64
CA VAL A 67 21.47 -7.71 10.43
C VAL A 67 20.96 -6.44 9.75
N GLY A 68 19.67 -6.38 9.43
CA GLY A 68 19.05 -5.26 8.70
C GLY A 68 19.12 -3.92 9.45
N LEU A 69 18.62 -2.86 8.82
CA LEU A 69 18.55 -1.52 9.42
C LEU A 69 17.24 -1.33 10.18
N ILE A 70 17.28 -0.66 11.33
CA ILE A 70 16.07 -0.22 12.04
C ILE A 70 15.39 0.88 11.21
N GLY A 71 14.18 0.62 10.72
CA GLY A 71 13.37 1.58 9.96
C GLY A 71 12.36 2.38 10.77
N TYR A 72 11.99 1.87 11.96
CA TYR A 72 10.98 2.46 12.83
C TYR A 72 11.27 2.09 14.29
N LYS A 73 11.16 3.05 15.21
CA LYS A 73 11.23 2.80 16.66
C LYS A 73 9.83 2.92 17.28
N PHE A 74 9.25 1.78 17.66
CA PHE A 74 7.92 1.71 18.28
C PHE A 74 7.96 2.04 19.77
N SER A 75 6.82 2.51 20.31
CA SER A 75 6.56 2.47 21.76
C SER A 75 6.27 1.03 22.21
N SER A 76 6.31 0.77 23.53
CA SER A 76 6.17 -0.58 24.11
C SER A 76 4.98 -1.39 23.58
N GLU A 77 3.82 -0.73 23.41
CA GLU A 77 2.56 -1.33 22.98
C GLU A 77 2.21 -1.08 21.50
N ASP A 78 3.16 -0.59 20.71
CA ASP A 78 2.96 -0.36 19.28
C ASP A 78 3.73 -1.40 18.45
N ARG A 79 3.22 -1.65 17.25
CA ARG A 79 3.79 -2.57 16.28
C ARG A 79 3.55 -2.02 14.88
N LEU A 80 4.17 -2.68 13.92
CA LEU A 80 4.03 -2.34 12.51
C LEU A 80 2.75 -2.96 11.96
N ALA A 81 1.84 -2.13 11.44
CA ALA A 81 0.65 -2.61 10.75
C ALA A 81 0.94 -2.88 9.27
N ALA A 82 1.66 -1.97 8.60
CA ALA A 82 2.01 -2.12 7.20
C ALA A 82 3.21 -1.25 6.81
N VAL A 83 3.87 -1.64 5.72
CA VAL A 83 4.88 -0.84 5.01
C VAL A 83 4.58 -0.89 3.54
N PHE A 84 4.65 0.28 2.88
CA PHE A 84 4.48 0.40 1.44
C PHE A 84 5.63 1.19 0.85
N VAL A 85 6.07 0.83 -0.35
CA VAL A 85 6.93 1.71 -1.15
C VAL A 85 6.02 2.64 -1.95
N VAL A 86 6.25 3.94 -1.86
CA VAL A 86 5.37 4.98 -2.38
C VAL A 86 6.15 6.09 -3.09
N GLY A 87 5.45 6.92 -3.85
CA GLY A 87 6.01 8.04 -4.60
C GLY A 87 6.61 7.63 -5.94
N PHE A 88 6.08 6.57 -6.56
CA PHE A 88 6.46 6.18 -7.92
C PHE A 88 5.50 6.69 -8.97
N SER A 89 4.22 6.84 -8.63
CA SER A 89 3.24 7.45 -9.51
C SER A 89 3.28 8.96 -9.32
N LEU A 90 3.80 9.68 -10.32
CA LEU A 90 3.70 11.14 -10.42
C LEU A 90 2.62 11.48 -11.44
N THR A 91 1.75 12.43 -11.11
CA THR A 91 0.76 13.04 -12.00
C THR A 91 1.41 14.12 -12.86
N GLU A 92 0.66 14.67 -13.81
CA GLU A 92 1.16 15.70 -14.75
C GLU A 92 1.64 16.98 -14.06
N ASP A 93 1.12 17.27 -12.86
CA ASP A 93 1.54 18.36 -11.98
C ASP A 93 2.79 18.02 -11.14
N GLY A 94 3.34 16.81 -11.30
CA GLY A 94 4.51 16.33 -10.56
C GLY A 94 4.19 15.88 -9.13
N GLU A 95 2.92 15.81 -8.72
CA GLU A 95 2.53 15.30 -7.41
C GLU A 95 2.22 13.80 -7.45
N SER A 96 2.08 13.15 -6.29
CA SER A 96 1.67 11.73 -6.24
C SER A 96 0.22 11.61 -5.79
N ASP A 97 -0.59 10.93 -6.61
CA ASP A 97 -2.01 10.64 -6.31
C ASP A 97 -2.23 9.31 -5.59
N GLU A 98 -1.16 8.67 -5.14
CA GLU A 98 -1.24 7.48 -4.31
C GLU A 98 -1.97 7.79 -2.99
N GLN A 99 -2.80 6.85 -2.55
CA GLN A 99 -3.59 6.98 -1.33
C GLN A 99 -3.44 5.73 -0.48
N VAL A 100 -3.37 5.91 0.83
CA VAL A 100 -3.43 4.81 1.78
C VAL A 100 -4.82 4.74 2.40
N VAL A 101 -5.39 3.54 2.42
CA VAL A 101 -6.65 3.24 3.11
C VAL A 101 -6.32 2.44 4.35
N LEU A 102 -6.77 2.94 5.50
CA LEU A 102 -6.60 2.34 6.81
C LEU A 102 -7.96 1.83 7.30
N VAL A 103 -8.00 0.62 7.85
CA VAL A 103 -9.19 0.06 8.47
C VAL A 103 -8.87 -0.27 9.92
N SER A 104 -9.64 0.27 10.84
CA SER A 104 -9.55 -0.04 12.27
C SER A 104 -10.31 -1.32 12.63
N GLN A 105 -9.99 -1.89 13.79
CA GLN A 105 -10.73 -3.03 14.35
C GLN A 105 -12.21 -2.75 14.61
N SER A 106 -12.59 -1.48 14.83
CA SER A 106 -13.98 -1.06 14.99
C SER A 106 -14.72 -0.92 13.66
N GLY A 107 -14.06 -1.17 12.52
CA GLY A 107 -14.65 -1.04 11.18
C GLY A 107 -14.64 0.38 10.61
N THR A 108 -14.06 1.36 11.32
CA THR A 108 -13.86 2.70 10.77
C THR A 108 -12.78 2.68 9.68
N VAL A 109 -13.04 3.34 8.55
CA VAL A 109 -12.13 3.45 7.41
C VAL A 109 -11.62 4.88 7.30
N ASN A 110 -10.33 5.06 7.05
CA ASN A 110 -9.71 6.36 6.81
C ASN A 110 -8.84 6.32 5.55
N ARG A 111 -9.11 7.21 4.59
CA ARG A 111 -8.41 7.31 3.30
C ARG A 111 -7.60 8.60 3.28
N ILE A 112 -6.29 8.49 3.08
CA ILE A 112 -5.34 9.61 3.20
C ILE A 112 -4.46 9.63 1.95
N LYS A 113 -4.28 10.80 1.33
CA LYS A 113 -3.29 10.96 0.26
C LYS A 113 -1.89 10.79 0.83
N VAL A 114 -1.06 10.00 0.16
CA VAL A 114 0.32 9.71 0.62
C VAL A 114 1.13 11.00 0.77
N ARG A 115 0.92 11.97 -0.13
CA ARG A 115 1.59 13.28 -0.10
C ARG A 115 1.31 14.11 1.15
N ASP A 116 0.20 13.88 1.84
CA ASP A 116 -0.17 14.61 3.06
C ASP A 116 0.51 14.02 4.31
N ILE A 117 1.09 12.82 4.20
CA ILE A 117 1.78 12.17 5.31
C ILE A 117 3.18 12.75 5.47
N SER A 118 3.59 13.14 6.68
CA SER A 118 4.88 13.80 6.88
C SER A 118 6.09 12.91 6.53
N ILE A 119 7.08 13.50 5.86
CA ILE A 119 8.41 12.90 5.66
C ILE A 119 9.23 13.09 6.93
N GLN A 120 9.78 12.02 7.48
CA GLN A 120 10.53 12.02 8.74
C GLN A 120 11.67 11.01 8.74
N SER A 121 12.54 11.09 9.75
CA SER A 121 13.67 10.17 9.91
C SER A 121 13.24 8.74 10.32
N ARG A 122 14.14 7.77 10.13
CA ARG A 122 13.95 6.36 10.53
C ARG A 122 13.57 6.19 12.01
N TYR A 123 14.05 7.06 12.90
CA TYR A 123 13.83 6.93 14.34
C TYR A 123 12.63 7.73 14.86
N ALA A 124 12.04 8.60 14.05
CA ALA A 124 10.86 9.38 14.43
C ALA A 124 9.62 8.50 14.63
N ARG A 125 8.66 8.97 15.44
CA ARG A 125 7.38 8.29 15.66
C ARG A 125 6.37 8.48 14.52
N GLY A 126 6.50 9.52 13.70
CA GLY A 126 5.46 9.84 12.72
C GLY A 126 4.36 10.73 13.28
N VAL A 127 3.36 10.95 12.44
CA VAL A 127 2.15 11.74 12.71
C VAL A 127 0.95 10.82 12.86
N ILE A 128 -0.14 11.33 13.44
CA ILE A 128 -1.39 10.58 13.58
C ILE A 128 -2.05 10.51 12.20
N LEU A 129 -2.20 9.29 11.68
CA LEU A 129 -2.99 9.02 10.48
C LEU A 129 -4.45 8.77 10.85
N MET A 130 -4.69 8.01 11.93
CA MET A 130 -6.02 7.67 12.40
C MET A 130 -6.08 7.77 13.92
N ARG A 131 -7.09 8.47 14.44
CA ARG A 131 -7.40 8.44 15.86
C ARG A 131 -8.22 7.19 16.13
N LEU A 132 -7.72 6.36 17.04
CA LEU A 132 -8.38 5.13 17.46
C LEU A 132 -9.00 5.36 18.85
N GLU A 133 -10.16 4.76 19.08
CA GLU A 133 -10.78 4.74 20.41
C GLU A 133 -10.01 3.82 21.36
N HIS A 134 -10.43 3.75 22.63
CA HIS A 134 -9.67 3.11 23.72
C HIS A 134 -9.22 1.68 23.37
N ALA A 135 -7.89 1.50 23.28
CA ALA A 135 -7.21 0.26 22.91
C ALA A 135 -7.44 -0.25 21.46
N GLY A 136 -8.11 0.52 20.60
CA GLY A 136 -8.29 0.18 19.20
C GLY A 136 -6.96 0.12 18.42
N LYS A 137 -6.91 -0.75 17.42
CA LYS A 137 -5.77 -0.92 16.50
C LYS A 137 -6.21 -0.78 15.04
N ILE A 138 -5.27 -0.46 14.17
CA ILE A 138 -5.40 -0.68 12.73
C ILE A 138 -5.41 -2.19 12.49
N GLN A 139 -6.48 -2.67 11.85
CA GLN A 139 -6.67 -4.06 11.47
C GLN A 139 -6.02 -4.37 10.12
N SER A 140 -6.09 -3.44 9.18
CA SER A 140 -5.46 -3.56 7.86
C SER A 140 -5.17 -2.20 7.25
N ALA A 141 -4.23 -2.19 6.30
CA ALA A 141 -3.93 -1.04 5.46
C ALA A 141 -3.73 -1.51 4.02
N SER A 142 -4.09 -0.67 3.05
CA SER A 142 -3.88 -0.93 1.62
C SER A 142 -3.42 0.35 0.93
N LEU A 143 -2.60 0.19 -0.10
CA LEU A 143 -2.17 1.27 -0.98
C LEU A 143 -2.99 1.23 -2.27
N ILE A 144 -3.54 2.38 -2.65
CA ILE A 144 -4.22 2.61 -3.92
C ILE A 144 -3.32 3.51 -4.76
N SER A 145 -2.84 3.00 -5.89
CA SER A 145 -2.14 3.78 -6.90
C SER A 145 -3.12 4.34 -7.94
N ALA A 146 -2.86 5.55 -8.44
CA ALA A 146 -3.72 6.22 -9.42
C ALA A 146 -3.93 5.41 -10.72
N SER A 147 -3.01 4.52 -11.09
CA SER A 147 -3.14 3.67 -12.29
C SER A 147 -4.14 2.53 -12.17
N ALA A 148 -4.81 2.34 -11.01
CA ALA A 148 -5.78 1.26 -10.82
C ALA A 148 -7.20 1.66 -11.27
N GLU A 149 -7.48 2.95 -11.46
CA GLU A 149 -8.81 3.44 -11.86
C GLU A 149 -9.12 3.17 -13.35
N GLU A 150 -8.12 2.91 -14.20
CA GLU A 150 -8.34 2.53 -15.61
C GLU A 150 -8.65 1.03 -15.84
N ALA A 151 -8.44 0.16 -14.83
CA ALA A 151 -8.69 -1.28 -14.99
C ALA A 151 -10.17 -1.68 -14.84
N ALA A 152 -11.01 -0.82 -14.26
CA ALA A 152 -12.42 -1.12 -14.00
C ALA A 152 -13.37 -0.78 -15.17
N GLU A 153 -12.96 0.03 -16.14
CA GLU A 153 -13.79 0.42 -17.30
C GLU A 153 -13.71 -0.54 -18.50
N LEU A 154 -12.82 -1.54 -18.48
CA LEU A 154 -12.57 -2.45 -19.62
C LEU A 154 -13.30 -3.80 -19.55
N LEU A 155 -14.46 -3.89 -18.89
CA LEU A 155 -15.35 -5.06 -19.03
C LEU A 155 -16.57 -4.73 -19.91
N PRO A 156 -16.45 -4.68 -21.26
CA PRO A 156 -17.61 -4.72 -22.12
C PRO A 156 -18.15 -6.16 -22.19
N GLY A 157 -19.37 -6.37 -21.68
CA GLY A 157 -20.29 -7.38 -22.18
C GLY A 157 -20.29 -8.75 -21.48
N MET A 158 -20.76 -8.81 -20.23
CA MET A 158 -21.45 -10.02 -19.75
C MET A 158 -22.91 -9.94 -20.20
N GLN A 159 -23.23 -10.42 -21.41
CA GLN A 159 -24.62 -10.77 -21.73
C GLN A 159 -24.97 -12.04 -20.93
N SER A 160 -26.00 -11.90 -20.11
CA SER A 160 -26.67 -12.96 -19.38
C SER A 160 -27.27 -13.99 -20.34
N GLU A 161 -26.76 -15.22 -20.35
CA GLU A 161 -27.56 -16.37 -20.77
C GLU A 161 -28.36 -16.86 -19.56
N GLU A 162 -29.65 -16.51 -19.57
CA GLU A 162 -30.65 -17.09 -18.68
C GLU A 162 -30.81 -18.59 -19.02
N ALA A 163 -30.52 -19.43 -18.04
CA ALA A 163 -30.95 -20.83 -18.05
C ALA A 163 -32.46 -20.89 -17.76
N THR A 164 -33.29 -20.86 -18.80
CA THR A 164 -34.68 -21.33 -18.71
C THR A 164 -34.77 -22.76 -19.24
N THR A 165 -34.71 -23.71 -18.32
CA THR A 165 -35.15 -25.09 -18.53
C THR A 165 -36.65 -25.12 -18.80
N ASN A 166 -37.05 -25.29 -20.06
CA ASN A 166 -38.43 -25.62 -20.40
C ASN A 166 -38.63 -27.14 -20.33
N ALA A 167 -39.30 -27.59 -19.28
CA ALA A 167 -39.97 -28.88 -19.24
C ALA A 167 -41.26 -28.78 -20.08
N GLY A 168 -41.22 -29.35 -21.29
CA GLY A 168 -42.38 -29.50 -22.16
C GLY A 168 -43.00 -30.89 -21.99
N THR A 169 -44.22 -30.93 -21.45
CA THR A 169 -45.11 -32.11 -21.46
C THR A 169 -46.22 -31.91 -22.51
N ALA A 170 -46.58 -33.03 -23.14
CA ALA A 170 -47.87 -33.38 -23.77
C ALA A 170 -48.13 -33.10 -25.27
N GLU A 171 -48.18 -34.23 -25.99
CA GLU A 171 -49.24 -34.68 -26.92
C GLU A 171 -49.30 -34.20 -28.39
N GLY A 172 -49.15 -35.18 -29.29
CA GLY A 172 -50.28 -35.60 -30.12
C GLY A 172 -50.18 -35.46 -31.66
N ILE A 173 -50.18 -36.62 -32.33
CA ILE A 173 -51.03 -36.96 -33.50
C ILE A 173 -50.52 -36.67 -34.94
N SER A 174 -50.24 -37.78 -35.66
CA SER A 174 -50.76 -38.19 -36.99
C SER A 174 -49.99 -37.93 -38.32
N MET A 175 -49.47 -39.05 -38.85
CA MET A 175 -49.66 -39.66 -40.20
C MET A 175 -49.15 -39.03 -41.51
N SER A 176 -48.80 -39.98 -42.40
CA SER A 176 -48.65 -39.97 -43.87
C SER A 176 -47.39 -39.28 -44.42
N SER A 177 -46.60 -39.85 -45.34
CA SER A 177 -46.79 -40.96 -46.29
C SER A 177 -45.52 -41.80 -46.47
#